data_AF-A0A1V4I401-F1
#
_entry.id   AF-A0A1V4I401-F1
#
_cell.length_a   1.000
_cell.length_b   1.000
_cell.length_c   1.000
_cell.angle_alpha   90.00
_cell.angle_beta   90.00
_cell.angle_gamma   90.00
#
_symmetry.space_group_name_H-M   'P 1'
#
loop_
_entity.id
_entity.type
_entity.pdbx_description
1 polymer ?
#
loop_
_entity_poly.entity_id
_entity_poly.type
_entity_poly.pdbx_seq_one_letter_code
_entity_poly.pdbx_strand_id
1 'polypeptide(L)'
;MRENYNSLTFWENVISKNKTIRGHMFMQKPPTERSIYFHSLMFGDRNGINNIWGYFPNFQSIIGYIQYSFLQESFYRWIYGKERLVTKIPSLTVDKIIREGEKEKKINKDTAFNMRRDYEFVRSLWNLPSNRAEEELKKFVIDFNKKWMGDNREFIYFKIFWTAEELGEFVISSTLLTGTEEELEAKINMKIDEWKDICKCASTDPVKGEKFRKVLCKDLTEVF
;
A
#
# COMPACT_ATOMS: atom_id res chain seq x y z
N MET A 1 -0.50 18.64 18.33
CA MET A 1 -1.05 17.35 18.78
C MET A 1 -0.37 16.27 17.95
N ARG A 2 0.38 15.33 18.55
CA ARG A 2 0.99 14.21 17.79
C ARG A 2 -0.15 13.29 17.33
N GLU A 3 -0.21 12.98 16.05
CA GLU A 3 -1.18 12.03 15.51
C GLU A 3 -0.93 10.64 16.12
N ASN A 4 -1.98 9.99 16.62
CA ASN A 4 -1.89 8.64 17.17
C ASN A 4 -2.18 7.60 16.09
N TYR A 5 -1.16 7.27 15.29
CA TYR A 5 -1.26 6.27 14.23
C TYR A 5 -1.49 4.84 14.75
N ASN A 6 -1.30 4.57 16.05
CA ASN A 6 -1.59 3.29 16.67
C ASN A 6 -2.99 3.28 17.32
N SER A 7 -4.02 3.59 16.53
CA SER A 7 -5.40 3.63 17.01
C SER A 7 -6.37 3.30 15.88
N LEU A 8 -7.18 2.26 16.05
CA LEU A 8 -8.24 1.94 15.11
C LEU A 8 -9.17 3.14 14.89
N THR A 9 -9.61 3.79 15.97
CA THR A 9 -10.50 4.95 15.91
C THR A 9 -9.90 6.13 15.14
N PHE A 10 -8.58 6.34 15.23
CA PHE A 10 -7.91 7.32 14.37
C PHE A 10 -8.09 6.96 12.89
N TRP A 11 -7.79 5.72 12.51
CA TRP A 11 -7.89 5.27 11.12
C TRP A 11 -9.33 5.24 10.61
N GLU A 12 -10.31 4.83 11.42
CA GLU A 12 -11.73 4.89 11.06
C GLU A 12 -12.18 6.33 10.77
N ASN A 13 -11.73 7.28 11.58
CA ASN A 13 -12.01 8.70 11.37
C ASN A 13 -11.31 9.23 10.10
N VAL A 14 -10.05 8.85 9.87
CA VAL A 14 -9.31 9.28 8.67
C VAL A 14 -9.95 8.70 7.41
N ILE A 15 -10.30 7.41 7.40
CA ILE A 15 -10.95 6.72 6.28
C ILE A 15 -12.35 7.28 6.02
N SER A 16 -13.15 7.53 7.07
CA SER A 16 -14.51 8.05 6.89
C SER A 16 -14.56 9.50 6.41
N LYS A 17 -13.59 10.33 6.82
CA LYS A 17 -13.50 11.74 6.40
C LYS A 17 -12.91 11.89 4.99
N ASN A 18 -12.09 10.96 4.54
CA ASN A 18 -11.45 11.00 3.23
C ASN A 18 -12.23 10.17 2.21
N LYS A 19 -12.80 10.82 1.19
CA LYS A 19 -13.43 10.15 0.04
C LYS A 19 -12.44 9.66 -1.02
N THR A 20 -11.14 9.73 -0.74
CA THR A 20 -10.07 9.28 -1.66
C THR A 20 -9.74 7.80 -1.46
N ILE A 21 -8.92 7.24 -2.35
CA ILE A 21 -8.28 5.94 -2.19
C ILE A 21 -7.53 5.92 -0.84
N ARG A 22 -7.67 4.83 -0.08
CA ARG A 22 -7.10 4.69 1.27
C ARG A 22 -5.58 4.93 1.30
N GLY A 23 -4.86 4.49 0.27
CA GLY A 23 -3.42 4.74 0.15
C GLY A 23 -3.02 6.20 -0.09
N HIS A 24 -3.96 7.09 -0.45
CA HIS A 24 -3.70 8.51 -0.72
C HIS A 24 -4.13 9.44 0.42
N MET A 25 -4.59 8.89 1.56
CA MET A 25 -5.18 9.67 2.66
C MET A 25 -4.22 10.68 3.32
N PHE A 26 -2.92 10.62 3.05
CA PHE A 26 -1.93 11.58 3.55
C PHE A 26 -1.19 12.34 2.43
N MET A 27 -1.67 12.24 1.19
CA MET A 27 -1.05 12.87 0.01
C MET A 27 -1.71 14.22 -0.35
N GLN A 28 -2.14 15.00 0.66
CA GLN A 28 -2.65 16.36 0.45
C GLN A 28 -1.54 17.39 0.30
N LYS A 29 -0.30 17.03 0.69
CA LYS A 29 0.90 17.87 0.58
C LYS A 29 2.01 17.07 -0.10
N PRO A 30 2.98 17.72 -0.77
CA PRO A 30 4.18 17.07 -1.29
C PRO A 30 4.92 16.24 -0.23
N PRO A 31 5.70 15.22 -0.65
CA PRO A 31 6.48 14.43 0.29
C PRO A 31 7.61 15.26 0.91
N THR A 32 8.16 14.76 2.00
CA THR A 32 9.29 15.36 2.73
C THR A 32 10.39 14.32 2.90
N GLU A 33 11.54 14.70 3.46
CA GLU A 33 12.63 13.76 3.76
C GLU A 33 12.24 12.63 4.72
N ARG A 34 11.17 12.81 5.51
CA ARG A 34 10.64 11.79 6.41
C ARG A 34 9.64 10.86 5.74
N SER A 35 9.23 11.16 4.52
CA SER A 35 8.19 10.42 3.82
C SER A 35 8.65 9.01 3.48
N ILE A 36 7.77 8.04 3.71
CA ILE A 36 7.97 6.64 3.32
C ILE A 36 7.04 6.32 2.17
N TYR A 37 7.56 5.70 1.13
CA TYR A 37 6.83 5.47 -0.11
C TYR A 37 6.40 4.01 -0.20
N PHE A 38 5.34 3.74 -0.93
CA PHE A 38 4.86 2.39 -1.12
C PHE A 38 4.22 2.20 -2.49
N HIS A 39 4.18 0.93 -2.89
CA HIS A 39 3.38 0.43 -3.98
C HIS A 39 2.57 -0.75 -3.45
N SER A 40 1.28 -0.81 -3.74
CA SER A 40 0.46 -1.98 -3.45
C SER A 40 -0.32 -2.40 -4.69
N LEU A 41 -0.33 -3.71 -4.95
CA LEU A 41 -1.06 -4.29 -6.05
C LEU A 41 -1.91 -5.44 -5.53
N MET A 42 -3.22 -5.33 -5.65
CA MET A 42 -4.16 -6.39 -5.36
C MET A 42 -4.91 -6.74 -6.63
N PHE A 43 -5.02 -8.02 -6.91
CA PHE A 43 -5.83 -8.53 -8.01
C PHE A 43 -6.82 -9.56 -7.50
N GLY A 44 -8.01 -9.58 -8.08
CA GLY A 44 -8.94 -10.68 -7.96
C GLY A 44 -9.87 -10.74 -9.16
N ASP A 45 -10.18 -11.93 -9.67
CA ASP A 45 -11.00 -12.14 -10.89
C ASP A 45 -12.29 -11.30 -10.93
N ARG A 46 -12.96 -11.15 -9.78
CA ARG A 46 -14.21 -10.35 -9.67
C ARG A 46 -14.00 -8.92 -9.18
N ASN A 47 -12.83 -8.61 -8.63
CA ASN A 47 -12.51 -7.32 -8.03
C ASN A 47 -11.60 -6.44 -8.89
N GLY A 48 -11.13 -6.97 -10.02
CA GLY A 48 -10.21 -6.29 -10.92
C GLY A 48 -8.86 -6.02 -10.27
N ILE A 49 -8.24 -4.94 -10.70
CA ILE A 49 -6.90 -4.52 -10.29
C ILE A 49 -7.01 -3.30 -9.39
N ASN A 50 -6.32 -3.35 -8.26
CA ASN A 50 -6.12 -2.22 -7.36
C ASN A 50 -4.62 -1.99 -7.20
N ASN A 51 -4.09 -1.09 -8.01
CA ASN A 51 -2.69 -0.72 -8.17
C ASN A 51 -2.49 0.69 -7.63
N ILE A 52 -1.95 0.82 -6.41
CA ILE A 52 -1.84 2.09 -5.70
C ILE A 52 -0.37 2.45 -5.50
N TRP A 53 -0.04 3.69 -5.82
CA TRP A 53 1.27 4.30 -5.56
C TRP A 53 1.11 5.47 -4.60
N GLY A 54 1.96 5.56 -3.58
CA GLY A 54 1.83 6.68 -2.67
C GLY A 54 2.94 6.81 -1.65
N TYR A 55 2.72 7.71 -0.71
CA TYR A 55 3.61 7.93 0.41
C TYR A 55 2.85 8.34 1.68
N PHE A 56 3.52 8.08 2.79
CA PHE A 56 3.11 8.43 4.14
C PHE A 56 4.09 9.43 4.74
N PRO A 57 3.65 10.31 5.65
CA PRO A 57 4.48 11.39 6.19
C PRO A 57 5.64 10.92 7.07
N ASN A 58 5.57 9.70 7.62
CA ASN A 58 6.61 9.11 8.46
C ASN A 58 6.43 7.60 8.62
N PHE A 59 7.43 6.94 9.21
CA PHE A 59 7.43 5.50 9.46
C PHE A 59 6.25 5.02 10.34
N GLN A 60 5.85 5.77 11.36
CA GLN A 60 4.71 5.38 12.21
C GLN A 60 3.39 5.37 11.43
N SER A 61 3.21 6.33 10.53
CA SER A 61 2.00 6.40 9.70
C SER A 61 1.89 5.25 8.70
N ILE A 62 3.00 4.76 8.13
CA ILE A 62 2.95 3.58 7.24
C ILE A 62 2.69 2.28 8.03
N ILE A 63 3.25 2.12 9.24
CA ILE A 63 2.88 0.97 10.10
C ILE A 63 1.38 1.00 10.40
N GLY A 64 0.86 2.17 10.79
CA GLY A 64 -0.57 2.33 11.05
C GLY A 64 -1.42 2.01 9.82
N TYR A 65 -1.01 2.46 8.64
CA TYR A 65 -1.70 2.15 7.40
C TYR A 65 -1.72 0.65 7.14
N ILE A 66 -0.58 -0.02 7.28
CA ILE A 66 -0.49 -1.47 7.06
C ILE A 66 -1.46 -2.19 8.00
N GLN A 67 -1.39 -1.91 9.30
CA GLN A 67 -2.17 -2.60 10.31
C GLN A 67 -3.67 -2.34 10.21
N TYR A 68 -4.06 -1.07 10.08
CA TYR A 68 -5.45 -0.65 10.27
C TYR A 68 -6.21 -0.40 8.97
N SER A 69 -5.53 -0.35 7.82
CA SER A 69 -6.15 -0.08 6.52
C SER A 69 -5.82 -1.14 5.48
N PHE A 70 -4.54 -1.36 5.17
CA PHE A 70 -4.11 -2.26 4.10
C PHE A 70 -4.47 -3.72 4.39
N LEU A 71 -4.07 -4.27 5.55
CA LEU A 71 -4.41 -5.66 5.91
C LEU A 71 -5.91 -5.88 6.04
N GLN A 72 -6.64 -4.88 6.53
CA GLN A 72 -8.10 -4.92 6.61
C GLN A 72 -8.72 -5.05 5.21
N GLU A 73 -8.33 -4.18 4.27
CA GLU A 73 -8.84 -4.21 2.90
C GLU A 73 -8.41 -5.47 2.15
N SER A 74 -7.12 -5.81 2.20
CA SER A 74 -6.56 -6.91 1.43
C SER A 74 -7.13 -8.26 1.88
N PHE A 75 -7.23 -8.52 3.19
CA PHE A 75 -7.83 -9.77 3.68
C PHE A 75 -9.33 -9.83 3.47
N TYR A 76 -10.04 -8.70 3.59
CA TYR A 76 -11.47 -8.70 3.27
C TYR A 76 -11.72 -9.00 1.79
N ARG A 77 -10.94 -8.40 0.89
CA ARG A 77 -11.01 -8.69 -0.55
C ARG A 77 -10.62 -10.14 -0.87
N TRP A 78 -9.60 -10.69 -0.21
CA TRP A 78 -9.21 -12.09 -0.36
C TRP A 78 -10.33 -13.06 0.03
N ILE A 79 -11.00 -12.81 1.16
CA ILE A 79 -12.04 -13.69 1.68
C ILE A 79 -13.33 -13.57 0.85
N TYR A 80 -13.77 -12.35 0.57
CA TYR A 80 -15.10 -12.09 0.02
C TYR A 80 -15.11 -11.78 -1.49
N GLY A 81 -13.95 -11.44 -2.05
CA GLY A 81 -13.79 -11.09 -3.46
C GLY A 81 -13.99 -12.24 -4.43
N LYS A 82 -13.81 -13.48 -3.96
CA LYS A 82 -14.05 -14.68 -4.77
C LYS A 82 -15.51 -14.88 -5.14
N GLU A 83 -16.41 -14.42 -4.28
CA GLU A 83 -17.85 -14.63 -4.43
C GLU A 83 -18.56 -13.42 -5.03
N ARG A 84 -18.09 -12.21 -4.72
CA ARG A 84 -18.76 -10.98 -5.14
C ARG A 84 -17.76 -9.85 -5.34
N LEU A 85 -18.17 -8.89 -6.17
CA LEU A 85 -17.48 -7.60 -6.27
C LEU A 85 -17.55 -6.89 -4.91
N VAL A 86 -16.38 -6.55 -4.36
CA VAL A 86 -16.24 -5.80 -3.12
C VAL A 86 -16.13 -4.31 -3.45
N THR A 87 -17.26 -3.61 -3.31
CA THR A 87 -17.35 -2.15 -3.55
C THR A 87 -17.05 -1.31 -2.31
N LYS A 88 -17.16 -1.90 -1.11
CA LYS A 88 -16.89 -1.23 0.16
C LYS A 88 -16.27 -2.17 1.17
N ILE A 89 -15.22 -1.70 1.83
CA ILE A 89 -14.59 -2.39 2.95
C ILE A 89 -15.29 -1.94 4.25
N PRO A 90 -15.83 -2.87 5.05
CA PRO A 90 -16.51 -2.52 6.29
C PRO A 90 -15.49 -2.08 7.36
N SER A 91 -15.95 -1.30 8.34
CA SER A 91 -15.14 -0.88 9.49
C SER A 91 -15.07 -2.01 10.52
N LEU A 92 -14.28 -3.05 10.23
CA LEU A 92 -14.09 -4.22 11.10
C LEU A 92 -12.61 -4.40 11.41
N THR A 93 -12.29 -4.93 12.58
CA THR A 93 -10.90 -5.33 12.86
C THR A 93 -10.48 -6.49 11.96
N VAL A 94 -9.18 -6.58 11.66
CA VAL A 94 -8.59 -7.71 10.95
C VAL A 94 -8.96 -9.04 11.63
N ASP A 95 -8.89 -9.09 12.97
CA ASP A 95 -9.30 -10.27 13.73
C ASP A 95 -10.75 -10.70 13.49
N LYS A 96 -11.67 -9.74 13.39
CA LYS A 96 -13.08 -10.02 13.14
C LYS A 96 -13.29 -10.54 11.72
N ILE A 97 -12.64 -9.91 10.74
CA ILE A 97 -12.64 -10.35 9.33
C ILE A 97 -12.16 -11.80 9.22
N ILE A 98 -11.05 -12.16 9.88
CA ILE A 98 -10.52 -13.52 9.86
C ILE A 98 -11.51 -14.51 10.51
N ARG A 99 -12.05 -14.18 11.69
CA ARG A 99 -13.00 -15.04 12.41
C ARG A 99 -14.28 -15.30 11.60
N GLU A 100 -14.81 -14.27 10.93
CA GLU A 100 -15.99 -14.39 10.08
C GLU A 100 -15.68 -15.25 8.84
N GLY A 101 -14.53 -15.03 8.19
CA GLY A 101 -14.07 -15.85 7.07
C GLY A 101 -13.92 -17.35 7.42
N GLU A 102 -13.38 -17.66 8.60
CA GLU A 102 -13.28 -19.04 9.11
C GLU A 102 -14.67 -19.64 9.40
N LYS A 103 -15.53 -18.89 10.10
CA LYS A 103 -16.89 -19.32 10.47
C LYS A 103 -17.74 -19.63 9.23
N GLU A 104 -17.61 -18.80 8.19
CA GLU A 104 -18.30 -18.95 6.91
C GLU A 104 -17.62 -19.96 5.97
N LYS A 105 -16.50 -20.58 6.39
CA LYS A 105 -15.70 -21.53 5.61
C LYS A 105 -15.19 -20.97 4.27
N LYS A 106 -14.97 -19.65 4.20
CA LYS A 106 -14.42 -18.96 3.03
C LYS A 106 -12.90 -19.04 2.95
N ILE A 107 -12.27 -19.27 4.09
CA ILE A 107 -10.85 -19.54 4.22
C ILE A 107 -10.64 -20.79 5.08
N ASN A 108 -9.52 -21.47 4.85
CA ASN A 108 -9.09 -22.59 5.67
C ASN A 108 -8.28 -22.10 6.88
N LYS A 109 -7.94 -23.03 7.79
CA LYS A 109 -7.17 -22.74 9.00
C LYS A 109 -5.78 -22.17 8.71
N ASP A 110 -5.12 -22.63 7.65
CA ASP A 110 -3.77 -22.19 7.30
C ASP A 110 -3.77 -20.74 6.81
N THR A 111 -4.73 -20.37 5.97
CA THR A 111 -4.95 -18.98 5.53
C THR A 111 -5.26 -18.09 6.73
N ALA A 112 -6.16 -18.51 7.62
CA ALA A 112 -6.50 -17.74 8.82
C ALA A 112 -5.31 -17.56 9.76
N PHE A 113 -4.54 -18.63 10.00
CA PHE A 113 -3.30 -18.57 10.78
C PHE A 113 -2.31 -17.57 10.18
N ASN A 114 -2.13 -17.61 8.87
CA ASN A 114 -1.24 -16.72 8.14
C ASN A 114 -1.66 -15.25 8.23
N MET A 115 -2.96 -14.95 8.12
CA MET A 115 -3.50 -13.59 8.29
C MET A 115 -3.27 -13.07 9.71
N ARG A 116 -3.54 -13.90 10.73
CA ARG A 116 -3.29 -13.54 12.14
C ARG A 116 -1.81 -13.29 12.39
N ARG A 117 -0.94 -14.13 11.84
CA ARG A 117 0.52 -13.98 11.96
C ARG A 117 0.99 -12.65 11.39
N ASP A 118 0.48 -12.25 10.22
CA ASP A 118 0.85 -10.98 9.60
C ASP A 118 0.35 -9.77 10.40
N TYR A 119 -0.89 -9.84 10.89
CA TYR A 119 -1.44 -8.80 11.75
C TYR A 119 -0.65 -8.63 13.05
N GLU A 120 -0.36 -9.73 13.76
CA GLU A 120 0.41 -9.72 15.00
C GLU A 120 1.85 -9.26 14.79
N PHE A 121 2.47 -9.63 13.66
CA PHE A 121 3.79 -9.14 13.29
C PHE A 121 3.78 -7.61 13.18
N VAL A 122 2.87 -7.03 12.39
CA VAL A 122 2.80 -5.58 12.22
C VAL A 122 2.50 -4.88 13.54
N ARG A 123 1.64 -5.47 14.37
CA ARG A 123 1.36 -4.98 15.73
C ARG A 123 2.62 -4.97 16.61
N SER A 124 3.52 -5.94 16.46
CA SER A 124 4.76 -6.00 17.25
C SER A 124 5.74 -4.87 16.93
N LEU A 125 5.70 -4.31 15.70
CA LEU A 125 6.61 -3.24 15.26
C LEU A 125 6.49 -1.96 16.11
N TRP A 126 5.31 -1.70 16.68
CA TRP A 126 5.10 -0.55 17.58
C TRP A 126 5.94 -0.57 18.84
N ASN A 127 6.40 -1.75 19.27
CA ASN A 127 7.17 -1.94 20.50
C ASN A 127 8.68 -2.00 20.25
N LEU A 128 9.11 -1.89 18.99
CA LEU A 128 10.52 -1.94 18.61
C LEU A 128 11.10 -0.52 18.47
N PRO A 129 12.41 -0.35 18.70
CA PRO A 129 13.13 0.86 18.27
C PRO A 129 13.00 1.05 16.75
N SER A 130 12.89 2.32 16.29
CA SER A 130 12.58 2.63 14.89
C SER A 130 13.48 1.94 13.87
N ASN A 131 14.81 1.94 14.08
CA ASN A 131 15.76 1.28 13.18
C ASN A 131 15.52 -0.24 13.06
N ARG A 132 15.25 -0.91 14.18
CA ARG A 132 14.91 -2.35 14.17
C ARG A 132 13.56 -2.60 13.52
N ALA A 133 12.58 -1.74 13.79
CA ALA A 133 11.26 -1.85 13.18
C ALA A 133 11.31 -1.72 11.65
N GLU A 134 12.14 -0.82 11.12
CA GLU A 134 12.35 -0.66 9.67
C GLU A 134 12.99 -1.90 9.03
N GLU A 135 14.02 -2.47 9.66
CA GLU A 135 14.66 -3.71 9.19
C GLU A 135 13.70 -4.90 9.21
N GLU A 136 12.93 -5.05 10.28
CA GLU A 136 11.93 -6.11 10.40
C GLU A 136 10.79 -5.91 9.39
N LEU A 137 10.37 -4.67 9.14
CA LEU A 137 9.36 -4.38 8.12
C LEU A 137 9.83 -4.78 6.71
N LYS A 138 11.10 -4.54 6.36
CA LYS A 138 11.69 -4.99 5.08
C LYS A 138 11.58 -6.51 4.91
N LYS A 139 11.92 -7.28 5.94
CA LYS A 139 11.83 -8.75 5.92
C LYS A 139 10.37 -9.20 5.78
N PHE A 140 9.47 -8.56 6.52
CA PHE A 140 8.05 -8.84 6.44
C PHE A 140 7.48 -8.63 5.06
N VAL A 141 7.84 -7.55 4.36
CA VAL A 141 7.36 -7.31 2.99
C VAL A 141 7.72 -8.48 2.06
N ILE A 142 8.94 -8.99 2.16
CA ILE A 142 9.41 -10.12 1.35
C ILE A 142 8.60 -11.38 1.68
N ASP A 143 8.45 -11.71 2.95
CA ASP A 143 7.73 -12.91 3.39
C ASP A 143 6.23 -12.82 3.12
N PHE A 144 5.66 -11.63 3.25
CA PHE A 144 4.27 -11.35 2.91
C PHE A 144 4.03 -11.57 1.42
N ASN A 145 4.85 -10.99 0.55
CA ASN A 145 4.68 -11.14 -0.90
C ASN A 145 4.85 -12.58 -1.37
N LYS A 146 5.78 -13.36 -0.78
CA LYS A 146 5.89 -14.80 -1.08
C LYS A 146 4.64 -15.57 -0.69
N LYS A 147 4.06 -15.22 0.46
CA LYS A 147 2.89 -15.90 1.00
C LYS A 147 1.61 -15.57 0.25
N TRP A 148 1.45 -14.31 -0.15
CA TRP A 148 0.25 -13.79 -0.81
C TRP A 148 0.42 -13.61 -2.32
N MET A 149 1.47 -14.20 -2.90
CA MET A 149 1.70 -14.27 -4.35
C MET A 149 0.50 -14.87 -5.09
N GLY A 150 -0.29 -15.71 -4.40
CA GLY A 150 -1.54 -16.25 -4.89
C GLY A 150 -1.38 -17.05 -6.18
N ASP A 151 -2.31 -16.85 -7.12
CA ASP A 151 -2.32 -17.47 -8.43
C ASP A 151 -2.86 -16.49 -9.50
N ASN A 152 -3.25 -17.00 -10.67
CA ASN A 152 -3.81 -16.18 -11.74
C ASN A 152 -5.24 -15.69 -11.47
N ARG A 153 -5.85 -16.02 -10.32
CA ARG A 153 -7.19 -15.59 -9.92
C ARG A 153 -7.19 -14.52 -8.85
N GLU A 154 -6.18 -14.53 -7.98
CA GLU A 154 -5.99 -13.51 -6.96
C GLU A 154 -4.55 -13.45 -6.49
N PHE A 155 -4.10 -12.25 -6.10
CA PHE A 155 -2.86 -12.07 -5.36
C PHE A 155 -2.87 -10.75 -4.59
N ILE A 156 -2.01 -10.66 -3.57
CA ILE A 156 -1.75 -9.42 -2.82
C ILE A 156 -0.25 -9.19 -2.81
N TYR A 157 0.13 -8.00 -3.23
CA TYR A 157 1.51 -7.54 -3.24
C TYR A 157 1.59 -6.15 -2.60
N PHE A 158 2.66 -5.90 -1.86
CA PHE A 158 3.06 -4.54 -1.53
C PHE A 158 4.58 -4.40 -1.46
N LYS A 159 5.07 -3.19 -1.65
CA LYS A 159 6.48 -2.84 -1.54
C LYS A 159 6.63 -1.49 -0.86
N ILE A 160 7.72 -1.32 -0.12
CA ILE A 160 8.08 -0.08 0.56
C ILE A 160 9.40 0.43 -0.01
N PHE A 161 9.50 1.75 -0.16
CA PHE A 161 10.70 2.46 -0.57
C PHE A 161 10.99 3.58 0.43
N TRP A 162 12.27 3.81 0.68
CA TRP A 162 12.74 4.80 1.66
C TRP A 162 13.03 6.15 1.02
N THR A 163 13.17 6.18 -0.30
CA THR A 163 13.35 7.42 -1.08
C THR A 163 12.42 7.46 -2.28
N ALA A 164 12.13 8.68 -2.74
CA ALA A 164 11.39 8.87 -3.99
C ALA A 164 12.18 8.34 -5.20
N GLU A 165 13.51 8.38 -5.15
CA GLU A 165 14.38 7.80 -6.17
C GLU A 165 14.22 6.27 -6.28
N GLU A 166 14.22 5.56 -5.15
CA GLU A 166 13.98 4.11 -5.12
C GLU A 166 12.63 3.73 -5.73
N LEU A 167 11.58 4.50 -5.41
CA LEU A 167 10.26 4.31 -6.02
C LEU A 167 10.30 4.62 -7.51
N GLY A 168 10.91 5.74 -7.91
CA GLY A 168 10.98 6.19 -9.29
C GLY A 168 11.70 5.20 -10.20
N GLU A 169 12.81 4.63 -9.72
CA GLU A 169 13.54 3.56 -10.41
C GLU A 169 12.70 2.28 -10.52
N PHE A 170 11.93 1.97 -9.47
CA PHE A 170 11.02 0.83 -9.53
C PHE A 170 9.88 1.02 -10.54
N VAL A 171 9.33 2.22 -10.67
CA VAL A 171 8.34 2.55 -11.72
C VAL A 171 8.91 2.30 -13.12
N ILE A 172 10.14 2.79 -13.36
CA ILE A 172 10.82 2.59 -14.65
C ILE A 172 11.03 1.09 -14.91
N SER A 173 11.77 0.43 -14.02
CA SER A 173 12.12 -0.98 -14.19
C SER A 173 10.91 -1.90 -14.30
N SER A 174 9.85 -1.69 -13.49
CA SER A 174 8.64 -2.51 -13.56
C SER A 174 7.85 -2.31 -14.85
N THR A 175 7.81 -1.09 -15.40
CA THR A 175 7.12 -0.83 -16.68
C THR A 175 7.87 -1.43 -17.85
N LEU A 176 9.21 -1.32 -17.85
CA LEU A 176 10.06 -1.87 -18.91
C LEU A 176 10.12 -3.40 -18.94
N LEU A 177 9.64 -4.10 -17.89
CA LEU A 177 9.48 -5.55 -17.94
C LEU A 177 8.34 -5.99 -18.87
N THR A 178 7.34 -5.14 -19.08
CA THR A 178 6.11 -5.49 -19.80
C THR A 178 5.75 -4.53 -20.94
N GLY A 179 6.53 -3.47 -21.13
CA GLY A 179 6.25 -2.39 -22.08
C GLY A 179 7.53 -1.66 -22.51
N THR A 180 7.37 -0.50 -23.13
CA THR A 180 8.50 0.31 -23.64
C THR A 180 8.70 1.63 -22.89
N GLU A 181 9.83 2.29 -23.15
CA GLU A 181 10.10 3.62 -22.60
C GLU A 181 9.03 4.63 -23.07
N GLU A 182 8.63 4.57 -24.34
CA GLU A 182 7.62 5.48 -24.91
C GLU A 182 6.26 5.31 -24.25
N GLU A 183 5.86 4.08 -23.91
CA GLU A 183 4.61 3.81 -23.20
C GLU A 183 4.64 4.41 -21.79
N LEU A 184 5.77 4.27 -21.09
CA LEU A 184 5.95 4.88 -19.78
C LEU A 184 5.89 6.41 -19.89
N GLU A 185 6.65 7.01 -20.80
CA GLU A 185 6.69 8.47 -21.00
C GLU A 185 5.31 9.04 -21.36
N ALA A 186 4.55 8.32 -22.19
CA ALA A 186 3.17 8.67 -22.50
C ALA A 186 2.27 8.58 -21.27
N LYS A 187 2.45 7.55 -20.42
CA LYS A 187 1.68 7.36 -19.19
C LYS A 187 1.92 8.47 -18.17
N ILE A 188 3.19 8.82 -17.91
CA ILE A 188 3.56 9.86 -16.93
C ILE A 188 3.61 11.27 -17.52
N ASN A 189 3.38 11.40 -18.84
CA ASN A 189 3.39 12.65 -19.59
C ASN A 189 4.69 13.48 -19.42
N MET A 190 5.83 12.80 -19.40
CA MET A 190 7.17 13.42 -19.33
C MET A 190 8.25 12.43 -19.76
N LYS A 191 9.45 12.94 -20.04
CA LYS A 191 10.62 12.11 -20.34
C LYS A 191 11.13 11.37 -19.11
N ILE A 192 11.71 10.17 -19.30
CA ILE A 192 12.28 9.37 -18.19
C ILE A 192 13.34 10.16 -17.42
N ASP A 193 14.17 10.96 -18.10
CA ASP A 193 15.17 11.79 -17.43
C ASP A 193 14.55 12.91 -16.59
N GLU A 194 13.45 13.52 -17.03
CA GLU A 194 12.69 14.47 -16.21
C GLU A 194 12.10 13.78 -14.97
N TRP A 195 11.56 12.57 -15.14
CA TRP A 195 11.05 11.77 -14.04
C TRP A 195 12.13 11.46 -12.99
N LYS A 196 13.32 11.05 -13.42
CA LYS A 196 14.46 10.81 -12.52
C LYS A 196 14.86 12.09 -11.77
N ASP A 197 14.91 13.22 -12.45
CA ASP A 197 15.21 14.53 -11.84
C ASP A 197 14.13 14.98 -10.83
N ILE A 198 12.86 14.70 -11.12
CA ILE A 198 11.75 14.94 -10.18
C ILE A 198 11.91 14.06 -8.94
N CYS A 199 12.19 12.76 -9.11
CA CYS A 199 12.32 11.83 -7.99
C CYS A 199 13.47 12.21 -7.04
N LYS A 200 14.62 12.66 -7.57
CA LYS A 200 15.77 13.13 -6.79
C LYS A 200 15.46 14.29 -5.85
N CYS A 201 14.53 15.15 -6.25
CA CYS A 201 14.21 16.37 -5.51
C CYS A 201 12.80 16.37 -4.91
N ALA A 202 12.05 15.27 -5.00
CA ALA A 202 10.64 15.24 -4.63
C ALA A 202 10.40 15.64 -3.15
N SER A 203 11.33 15.30 -2.27
CA SER A 203 11.26 15.57 -0.83
C SER A 203 11.81 16.95 -0.42
N THR A 204 12.53 17.64 -1.31
CA THR A 204 13.28 18.87 -1.00
C THR A 204 12.82 20.09 -1.81
N ASP A 205 12.31 19.88 -3.02
CA ASP A 205 11.72 20.91 -3.88
C ASP A 205 10.19 20.75 -3.92
N PRO A 206 9.42 21.71 -3.36
CA PRO A 206 7.96 21.64 -3.34
C PRO A 206 7.29 21.55 -4.72
N VAL A 207 7.88 22.16 -5.75
CA VAL A 207 7.32 22.14 -7.11
C VAL A 207 7.49 20.75 -7.72
N LYS A 208 8.69 20.17 -7.60
CA LYS A 208 8.96 18.79 -8.04
C LYS A 208 8.20 17.78 -7.20
N GLY A 209 8.10 17.97 -5.88
CA GLY A 209 7.30 17.14 -4.99
C GLY A 209 5.81 17.13 -5.34
N GLU A 210 5.26 18.28 -5.77
CA GLU A 210 3.88 18.35 -6.26
C GLU A 210 3.71 17.65 -7.63
N LYS A 211 4.67 17.77 -8.55
CA LYS A 211 4.68 17.00 -9.79
C LYS A 211 4.72 15.49 -9.50
N PHE A 212 5.65 15.04 -8.67
CA PHE A 212 5.79 13.66 -8.23
C PHE A 212 4.48 13.12 -7.66
N ARG A 213 3.87 13.85 -6.72
CA ARG A 213 2.59 13.50 -6.12
C ARG A 213 1.47 13.32 -7.16
N LYS A 214 1.39 14.23 -8.14
CA LYS A 214 0.39 14.14 -9.22
C LYS A 214 0.57 12.87 -10.05
N VAL A 215 1.80 12.54 -10.43
CA VAL A 215 2.12 11.33 -11.18
C VAL A 215 1.67 10.08 -10.42
N LEU A 216 2.01 9.96 -9.14
CA LEU A 216 1.58 8.82 -8.33
C LEU A 216 0.05 8.69 -8.26
N CYS A 217 -0.65 9.81 -8.01
CA CYS A 217 -2.09 9.78 -7.76
C CYS A 217 -2.94 9.63 -9.03
N LYS A 218 -2.52 10.20 -10.16
CA LYS A 218 -3.35 10.32 -11.38
C LYS A 218 -2.90 9.41 -12.51
N ASP A 219 -1.58 9.23 -12.65
CA ASP A 219 -1.01 8.66 -13.85
C ASP A 219 -0.60 7.19 -13.63
N LEU A 220 -0.16 6.85 -12.41
CA LEU A 220 0.26 5.49 -12.07
C LEU A 220 -0.78 4.68 -11.30
N THR A 221 -1.66 5.32 -10.53
CA THR A 221 -2.66 4.61 -9.73
C THR A 221 -3.85 4.18 -10.59
N GLU A 222 -4.17 2.90 -10.52
CA GLU A 222 -5.20 2.25 -11.32
C GLU A 222 -6.10 1.42 -10.41
N VAL A 223 -7.40 1.72 -10.40
CA VAL A 223 -8.40 1.00 -9.61
C VAL A 223 -9.61 0.73 -10.50
N PHE A 224 -9.83 -0.53 -10.85
CA PHE A 224 -10.85 -0.98 -11.82
C PHE A 224 -11.66 -2.14 -11.27
#